data_AF-A0A382XWS2-F1
#
_entry.id   AF-A0A382XWS2-F1
#
_cell.length_a   1.000
_cell.length_b   1.000
_cell.length_c   1.000
_cell.angle_alpha   90.00
_cell.angle_beta   90.00
_cell.angle_gamma   90.00
#
_symmetry.space_group_name_H-M   'P 1'
#
loop_
_entity.id
_entity.type
_entity.pdbx_description
1 polymer ?
#
loop_
_entity_poly.entity_id
_entity_poly.type
_entity_poly.pdbx_seq_one_letter_code
_entity_poly.pdbx_strand_id
1 'polypeptide(L)'
;MSHNIIFRGATVVDPSQSLNRICDVAVEGDKISAIADPIEDIDAEIIDLTGKYLTPGWIDLHAHVYAGATTFGIKADGLCLATGVTTIIDAGSPGWTNVRGFLEFIVEPSRTQVLTFVHISCIGLLNAMRGEMEDIKNADPEMTAKVIEMWPDVCLGVKVRQGVNQVGENDAEPLRLAVEAAENANTRVMVHIDSGVSLPRILSILRPGDIV
;
A
#
# COMPACT_ATOMS: atom_id res chain seq x y z
N MET A 1 20.36 27.26 10.34
CA MET A 1 19.37 26.45 9.60
C MET A 1 18.03 26.88 10.13
N SER A 2 17.00 27.00 9.29
CA SER A 2 15.67 27.41 9.75
C SER A 2 14.83 26.15 9.85
N HIS A 3 14.41 25.79 11.06
CA HIS A 3 13.47 24.71 11.29
C HIS A 3 12.05 25.28 11.32
N ASN A 4 11.09 24.59 10.72
CA ASN A 4 9.68 25.00 10.80
C ASN A 4 9.07 24.53 12.12
N ILE A 5 9.30 23.26 12.48
CA ILE A 5 8.74 22.61 13.66
C ILE A 5 9.85 21.80 14.36
N ILE A 6 9.89 21.85 15.69
CA ILE A 6 10.71 21.00 16.54
C ILE A 6 9.76 20.19 17.45
N PHE A 7 9.81 18.87 17.32
CA PHE A 7 9.21 17.94 18.27
C PHE A 7 10.21 17.68 19.40
N ARG A 8 9.92 18.15 20.61
CA ARG A 8 10.87 18.16 21.72
C ARG A 8 10.63 17.03 22.73
N GLY A 9 11.71 16.39 23.17
CA GLY A 9 11.71 15.49 24.32
C GLY A 9 10.91 14.19 24.12
N ALA A 10 10.64 13.79 22.88
CA ALA A 10 9.94 12.54 22.59
C ALA A 10 10.85 11.33 22.80
N THR A 11 10.28 10.18 23.15
CA THR A 11 10.96 8.89 22.93
C THR A 11 10.86 8.55 21.45
N VAL A 12 11.93 8.86 20.70
CA VAL A 12 11.99 8.64 19.26
C VAL A 12 12.38 7.20 18.99
N VAL A 13 11.54 6.49 18.22
CA VAL A 13 11.77 5.10 17.82
C VAL A 13 11.79 5.02 16.30
N ASP A 14 12.98 4.77 15.76
CA ASP A 14 13.19 4.50 14.33
C ASP A 14 14.11 3.27 14.17
N PRO A 15 13.53 2.07 13.93
CA PRO A 15 14.30 0.85 13.72
C PRO A 15 15.27 0.91 12.53
N SER A 16 14.97 1.71 11.50
CA SER A 16 15.83 1.81 10.31
C SER A 16 17.19 2.43 10.62
N GLN A 17 17.25 3.23 11.69
CA GLN A 17 18.46 3.87 12.21
C GLN A 17 18.92 3.26 13.55
N SER A 18 18.29 2.17 14.01
CA SER A 18 18.50 1.61 15.35
C SER A 18 18.32 2.64 16.47
N LEU A 19 17.40 3.59 16.28
CA LEU A 19 17.13 4.67 17.20
C LEU A 19 16.01 4.28 18.18
N ASN A 20 16.31 4.37 19.47
CA ASN A 20 15.32 4.24 20.55
C ASN A 20 15.84 5.02 21.77
N ARG A 21 15.59 6.33 21.80
CA ARG A 21 16.05 7.23 22.87
C ARG A 21 15.19 8.46 22.96
N ILE A 22 15.33 9.19 24.06
CA ILE A 22 14.77 10.54 24.17
C ILE A 22 15.65 11.50 23.35
N CYS A 23 15.05 12.23 22.41
CA CYS A 23 15.69 13.33 21.69
C CYS A 23 14.65 14.19 20.96
N ASP A 24 15.12 15.29 20.36
CA ASP A 24 14.33 16.19 19.53
C ASP A 24 14.38 15.78 18.06
N VAL A 25 13.31 16.08 17.33
CA VAL A 25 13.22 15.91 15.87
C VAL A 25 12.77 17.21 15.25
N ALA A 26 13.55 17.75 14.31
CA ALA A 26 13.21 18.98 13.59
C ALA A 26 12.78 18.69 12.15
N VAL A 27 11.82 19.48 11.67
CA VAL A 27 11.26 19.42 10.32
C VAL A 27 11.50 20.74 9.62
N GLU A 28 11.96 20.69 8.38
CA GLU A 28 12.04 21.83 7.46
C GLU A 28 11.30 21.45 6.17
N GLY A 29 10.23 22.18 5.85
CA GLY A 29 9.32 21.86 4.76
C GLY A 29 8.69 20.47 4.92
N ASP A 30 9.00 19.58 3.98
CA ASP A 30 8.53 18.20 3.90
C ASP A 30 9.56 17.17 4.39
N LYS A 31 10.66 17.61 5.01
CA LYS A 31 11.79 16.76 5.37
C LYS A 31 12.18 16.88 6.83
N ILE A 32 12.65 15.77 7.39
CA ILE A 32 13.36 15.76 8.67
C ILE A 32 14.71 16.44 8.46
N SER A 33 14.96 17.56 9.15
CA SER A 33 16.19 18.35 9.01
C SER A 33 17.23 18.01 10.08
N ALA A 34 16.81 17.55 11.25
CA ALA A 34 17.72 17.09 12.31
C ALA A 34 17.04 16.13 13.29
N ILE A 35 17.84 15.24 13.87
CA ILE A 35 17.47 14.38 15.02
C ILE A 35 18.63 14.49 16.03
N ALA A 36 18.43 15.22 17.11
CA ALA A 36 19.48 15.54 18.07
C ALA A 36 18.89 15.91 19.44
N ASP A 37 19.73 16.09 20.46
CA ASP A 37 19.31 16.57 21.78
C ASP A 37 20.42 17.46 22.38
N PRO A 38 20.20 18.78 22.58
CA PRO A 38 19.01 19.57 22.20
C PRO A 38 19.07 20.07 20.75
N ILE A 39 17.92 20.43 20.17
CA ILE A 39 17.85 21.27 18.96
C ILE A 39 17.42 22.69 19.39
N GLU A 40 18.25 23.67 19.05
CA GLU A 40 18.03 25.09 19.35
C GLU A 40 17.65 25.85 18.09
N ASP A 41 16.43 26.38 18.06
CA ASP A 41 15.96 27.32 17.03
C ASP A 41 14.87 28.19 17.65
N ILE A 42 15.08 29.50 17.65
CA ILE A 42 14.17 30.46 18.27
C ILE A 42 12.98 30.80 17.37
N ASP A 43 13.10 30.57 16.07
CA ASP A 43 12.07 30.90 15.09
C ASP A 43 11.17 29.69 14.76
N ALA A 44 11.52 28.50 15.25
CA ALA A 44 10.76 27.27 15.03
C ALA A 44 9.57 27.13 15.99
N GLU A 45 8.46 26.54 15.50
CA GLU A 45 7.36 26.11 16.36
C GLU A 45 7.80 24.91 17.21
N ILE A 46 7.62 24.99 18.54
CA ILE A 46 8.01 23.92 19.45
C ILE A 46 6.78 23.14 19.89
N ILE A 47 6.78 21.84 19.64
CA ILE A 47 5.77 20.89 20.11
C ILE A 47 6.42 19.99 21.17
N ASP A 48 6.04 20.17 22.44
CA ASP A 48 6.51 19.35 23.55
C ASP A 48 5.84 17.97 23.54
N LEU A 49 6.65 16.94 23.34
CA LEU A 49 6.24 15.54 23.32
C LEU A 49 6.84 14.75 24.50
N THR A 50 7.22 15.43 25.59
CA THR A 50 7.76 14.78 26.79
C THR A 50 6.84 13.66 27.29
N GLY A 51 7.41 12.47 27.46
CA GLY A 51 6.67 11.26 27.88
C GLY A 51 5.77 10.66 26.79
N LYS A 52 5.88 11.11 25.54
CA LYS A 52 5.22 10.52 24.36
C LYS A 52 6.23 9.80 23.48
N TYR A 53 5.71 8.99 22.57
CA TYR A 53 6.50 8.33 21.52
C TYR A 53 6.36 9.11 20.22
N LEU A 54 7.47 9.18 19.48
CA LEU A 54 7.50 9.65 18.10
C LEU A 54 8.10 8.56 17.22
N THR A 55 7.36 8.11 16.22
CA THR A 55 7.80 7.07 15.27
C THR A 55 7.73 7.63 13.85
N PRO A 56 8.38 6.98 12.86
CA PRO A 56 7.97 7.13 11.48
C PRO A 56 6.46 6.93 11.35
N GLY A 57 5.85 7.65 10.43
CA GLY A 57 4.43 7.48 10.13
C GLY A 57 4.15 6.03 9.73
N TRP A 58 3.02 5.48 10.18
CA TRP A 58 2.74 4.06 9.94
C TRP A 58 2.35 3.82 8.49
N ILE A 59 2.71 2.63 8.01
CA ILE A 59 2.41 2.13 6.67
C ILE A 59 1.46 0.95 6.83
N ASP A 60 0.23 1.10 6.35
CA ASP A 60 -0.72 -0.01 6.25
C ASP A 60 -0.58 -0.67 4.87
N LEU A 61 -0.07 -1.90 4.85
CA LEU A 61 0.23 -2.64 3.63
C LEU A 61 -1.03 -3.20 2.95
N HIS A 62 -2.19 -3.24 3.63
CA HIS A 62 -3.36 -3.92 3.08
C HIS A 62 -4.67 -3.24 3.47
N ALA A 63 -5.20 -2.45 2.54
CA ALA A 63 -6.53 -1.87 2.64
C ALA A 63 -7.27 -1.86 1.29
N HIS A 64 -8.54 -1.47 1.32
CA HIS A 64 -9.34 -1.23 0.11
C HIS A 64 -9.86 0.20 0.14
N VAL A 65 -9.26 1.08 -0.67
CA VAL A 65 -9.55 2.53 -0.63
C VAL A 65 -10.14 3.07 -1.92
N TYR A 66 -10.53 2.21 -2.87
CA TYR A 66 -11.21 2.64 -4.10
C TYR A 66 -12.70 2.96 -3.88
N ALA A 67 -12.96 3.95 -3.03
CA ALA A 67 -14.27 4.34 -2.54
C ALA A 67 -15.22 4.76 -3.67
N GLY A 68 -16.45 4.26 -3.61
CA GLY A 68 -17.51 4.58 -4.58
C GLY A 68 -17.39 3.85 -5.92
N ALA A 69 -16.24 3.26 -6.24
CA ALA A 69 -16.05 2.44 -7.44
C ALA A 69 -16.09 0.93 -7.16
N THR A 70 -15.66 0.50 -5.97
CA THR A 70 -15.56 -0.91 -5.58
C THR A 70 -16.39 -1.22 -4.34
N THR A 71 -16.76 -2.49 -4.14
CA THR A 71 -17.65 -2.88 -3.02
C THR A 71 -17.00 -2.65 -1.64
N PHE A 72 -15.67 -2.86 -1.54
CA PHE A 72 -14.95 -2.77 -0.27
C PHE A 72 -14.33 -1.39 -0.01
N GLY A 73 -14.34 -0.49 -1.00
CA GLY A 73 -13.59 0.76 -0.96
C GLY A 73 -14.08 1.74 0.11
N ILE A 74 -13.16 2.22 0.94
CA ILE A 74 -13.38 3.32 1.90
C ILE A 74 -12.53 4.54 1.58
N LYS A 75 -12.86 5.71 2.12
CA LYS A 75 -12.02 6.91 1.95
C LYS A 75 -10.78 6.80 2.83
N ALA A 76 -9.58 6.98 2.26
CA ALA A 76 -8.31 6.84 2.96
C ALA A 76 -8.15 7.83 4.13
N ASP A 77 -8.30 9.14 3.86
CA ASP A 77 -7.94 10.20 4.83
C ASP A 77 -8.72 10.16 6.14
N GLY A 78 -10.00 9.78 6.10
CA GLY A 78 -10.83 9.73 7.30
C GLY A 78 -10.36 8.68 8.30
N LEU A 79 -9.81 7.57 7.81
CA LEU A 79 -9.25 6.50 8.64
C LEU A 79 -7.80 6.79 9.01
N CYS A 80 -6.95 7.05 8.01
CA CYS A 80 -5.51 7.02 8.18
C CYS A 80 -4.99 8.15 9.09
N LEU A 81 -5.48 9.38 8.87
CA LEU A 81 -5.04 10.54 9.65
C LEU A 81 -5.50 10.46 11.11
N ALA A 82 -6.55 9.69 11.41
CA ALA A 82 -7.04 9.47 12.76
C ALA A 82 -6.28 8.35 13.52
N THR A 83 -5.60 7.47 12.79
CA THR A 83 -4.94 6.27 13.36
C THR A 83 -3.41 6.32 13.30
N GLY A 84 -2.83 7.41 12.78
CA GLY A 84 -1.38 7.56 12.64
C GLY A 84 -0.79 6.86 11.39
N VAL A 85 -1.66 6.34 10.52
CA VAL A 85 -1.25 5.82 9.21
C VAL A 85 -1.03 7.00 8.27
N THR A 86 0.18 7.07 7.71
CA THR A 86 0.57 8.15 6.78
C THR A 86 0.66 7.66 5.34
N THR A 87 0.90 6.35 5.16
CA THR A 87 0.88 5.67 3.86
C THR A 87 -0.05 4.46 3.93
N ILE A 88 -0.93 4.34 2.96
CA ILE A 88 -1.84 3.20 2.83
C ILE A 88 -1.68 2.57 1.45
N ILE A 89 -1.66 1.24 1.42
CA ILE A 89 -1.49 0.47 0.19
C ILE A 89 -2.80 -0.25 -0.11
N ASP A 90 -3.42 0.14 -1.22
CA ASP A 90 -4.61 -0.51 -1.74
C ASP A 90 -4.26 -1.89 -2.29
N ALA A 91 -4.90 -2.93 -1.74
CA ALA A 91 -4.62 -4.31 -2.03
C ALA A 91 -5.43 -4.83 -3.22
N GLY A 92 -5.28 -4.19 -4.39
CA GLY A 92 -5.88 -4.63 -5.65
C GLY A 92 -7.35 -4.35 -5.81
N SER A 93 -7.85 -3.25 -5.26
CA SER A 93 -9.18 -2.74 -5.59
C SER A 93 -9.28 -2.37 -7.08
N PRO A 94 -8.32 -1.64 -7.70
CA PRO A 94 -8.34 -1.41 -9.14
C PRO A 94 -7.73 -2.57 -9.92
N GLY A 95 -8.32 -2.86 -11.08
CA GLY A 95 -7.72 -3.68 -12.13
C GLY A 95 -7.03 -2.80 -13.18
N TRP A 96 -6.42 -3.44 -14.18
CA TRP A 96 -5.69 -2.72 -15.23
C TRP A 96 -6.57 -1.79 -16.09
N THR A 97 -7.89 -2.01 -16.17
CA THR A 97 -8.78 -1.12 -16.94
C THR A 97 -9.20 0.15 -16.20
N ASN A 98 -9.25 0.10 -14.87
CA ASN A 98 -9.86 1.16 -14.06
C ASN A 98 -8.89 1.83 -13.08
N VAL A 99 -7.61 1.43 -13.05
CA VAL A 99 -6.59 2.09 -12.21
C VAL A 99 -6.48 3.58 -12.48
N ARG A 100 -6.72 4.04 -13.71
CA ARG A 100 -6.67 5.47 -14.02
C ARG A 100 -7.68 6.26 -13.19
N GLY A 101 -8.87 5.71 -12.99
CA GLY A 101 -9.87 6.30 -12.10
C GLY A 101 -9.46 6.23 -10.63
N PHE A 102 -8.74 5.19 -10.21
CA PHE A 102 -8.17 5.13 -8.86
C PHE A 102 -7.16 6.25 -8.63
N LEU A 103 -6.27 6.51 -9.61
CA LEU A 103 -5.30 7.59 -9.53
C LEU A 103 -5.99 8.96 -9.40
N GLU A 104 -6.92 9.27 -10.31
CA GLU A 104 -7.57 10.58 -10.38
C GLU A 104 -8.52 10.85 -9.21
N PHE A 105 -9.27 9.84 -8.76
CA PHE A 105 -10.34 10.05 -7.77
C PHE A 105 -9.94 9.69 -6.34
N ILE A 106 -8.85 8.91 -6.16
CA ILE A 106 -8.40 8.46 -4.85
C ILE A 106 -7.00 8.99 -4.55
N VAL A 107 -6.01 8.72 -5.40
CA VAL A 107 -4.61 9.06 -5.10
C VAL A 107 -4.37 10.56 -5.11
N GLU A 108 -4.69 11.23 -6.22
CA GLU A 108 -4.46 12.67 -6.40
C GLU A 108 -5.13 13.56 -5.32
N PRO A 109 -6.39 13.32 -4.90
CA PRO A 109 -7.03 14.16 -3.88
C PRO A 109 -6.69 13.77 -2.44
N SER A 110 -6.00 12.65 -2.18
CA SER A 110 -5.71 12.19 -0.82
C SER A 110 -4.58 12.97 -0.17
N ARG A 111 -4.74 13.31 1.11
CA ARG A 111 -3.64 13.83 1.94
C ARG A 111 -2.72 12.70 2.43
N THR A 112 -3.31 11.53 2.68
CA THR A 112 -2.59 10.28 2.98
C THR A 112 -1.85 9.84 1.70
N GLN A 113 -0.63 9.36 1.82
CA GLN A 113 0.05 8.75 0.68
C GLN A 113 -0.64 7.44 0.31
N VAL A 114 -1.25 7.37 -0.87
CA VAL A 114 -1.96 6.18 -1.35
C VAL A 114 -1.14 5.51 -2.46
N LEU A 115 -0.82 4.24 -2.26
CA LEU A 115 -0.19 3.37 -3.24
C LEU A 115 -1.11 2.18 -3.54
N THR A 116 -0.81 1.36 -4.54
CA THR A 116 -1.67 0.21 -4.88
C THR A 116 -0.89 -0.95 -5.48
N PHE A 117 -1.40 -2.17 -5.26
CA PHE A 117 -1.14 -3.29 -6.16
C PHE A 117 -2.25 -3.33 -7.21
N VAL A 118 -1.92 -3.51 -8.49
CA VAL A 118 -2.91 -3.60 -9.56
C VAL A 118 -3.45 -5.03 -9.62
N HIS A 119 -4.77 -5.20 -9.56
CA HIS A 119 -5.37 -6.52 -9.68
C HIS A 119 -5.13 -7.11 -11.07
N ILE A 120 -4.82 -8.42 -11.13
CA ILE A 120 -4.66 -9.13 -12.42
C ILE A 120 -5.97 -9.13 -13.23
N SER A 121 -7.11 -9.19 -12.54
CA SER A 121 -8.45 -9.02 -13.12
C SER A 121 -8.70 -7.59 -13.60
N CYS A 122 -9.21 -7.43 -14.82
CA CYS A 122 -9.55 -6.16 -15.43
C CYS A 122 -10.57 -5.35 -14.63
N ILE A 123 -11.50 -6.02 -13.93
CA ILE A 123 -12.56 -5.38 -13.14
C ILE A 123 -12.12 -4.99 -11.73
N GLY A 124 -10.98 -5.47 -11.25
CA GLY A 124 -10.58 -5.33 -9.84
C GLY A 124 -11.65 -5.87 -8.89
N LEU A 125 -11.89 -5.16 -7.78
CA LEU A 125 -12.86 -5.56 -6.76
C LEU A 125 -14.22 -4.87 -6.91
N LEU A 126 -14.67 -4.70 -8.15
CA LEU A 126 -15.95 -4.06 -8.48
C LEU A 126 -17.11 -4.65 -7.66
N ASN A 127 -17.18 -5.99 -7.58
CA ASN A 127 -18.29 -6.73 -6.97
C ASN A 127 -17.79 -7.72 -5.91
N ALA A 128 -18.36 -7.68 -4.71
CA ALA A 128 -18.08 -8.68 -3.67
C ALA A 128 -18.88 -9.99 -3.82
N MET A 129 -19.97 -9.98 -4.59
CA MET A 129 -20.89 -11.12 -4.72
C MET A 129 -20.44 -12.15 -5.76
N ARG A 130 -19.45 -11.83 -6.58
CA ARG A 130 -18.85 -12.73 -7.57
C ARG A 130 -17.34 -12.59 -7.56
N GLY A 131 -16.65 -13.70 -7.72
CA GLY A 131 -15.22 -13.72 -7.84
C GLY A 131 -14.75 -13.03 -9.12
N GLU A 132 -13.83 -12.09 -8.95
CA GLU A 132 -13.22 -11.33 -10.02
C GLU A 132 -12.37 -12.18 -10.96
N MET A 133 -12.02 -13.40 -10.52
CA MET A 133 -11.26 -14.42 -11.24
C MET A 133 -12.10 -15.67 -11.55
N GLU A 134 -13.43 -15.64 -11.41
CA GLU A 134 -14.31 -16.72 -11.90
C GLU A 134 -14.23 -16.81 -13.44
N ASP A 135 -14.29 -15.68 -14.13
CA ASP A 135 -13.99 -15.60 -15.56
C ASP A 135 -12.51 -15.28 -15.76
N ILE A 136 -11.74 -16.28 -16.15
CA ILE A 136 -10.30 -16.16 -16.39
C ILE A 136 -9.97 -15.12 -17.47
N LYS A 137 -10.93 -14.79 -18.36
CA LYS A 137 -10.75 -13.76 -19.40
C LYS A 137 -10.62 -12.36 -18.83
N ASN A 138 -10.94 -12.16 -17.56
CA ASN A 138 -10.66 -10.90 -16.90
C ASN A 138 -9.15 -10.69 -16.68
N ALA A 139 -8.35 -11.76 -16.60
CA ALA A 139 -6.90 -11.64 -16.43
C ALA A 139 -6.19 -11.35 -17.74
N ASP A 140 -5.28 -10.37 -17.69
CA ASP A 140 -4.39 -10.03 -18.81
C ASP A 140 -3.01 -9.64 -18.26
N PRO A 141 -2.03 -10.56 -18.26
CA PRO A 141 -0.71 -10.28 -17.72
C PRO A 141 0.03 -9.15 -18.41
N GLU A 142 -0.11 -9.03 -19.73
CA GLU A 142 0.57 -8.03 -20.54
C GLU A 142 0.01 -6.63 -20.23
N MET A 143 -1.31 -6.50 -20.19
CA MET A 143 -1.96 -5.21 -19.88
C MET A 143 -1.77 -4.80 -18.43
N THR A 144 -1.81 -5.74 -17.48
CA THR A 144 -1.48 -5.46 -16.07
C THR A 144 -0.04 -4.96 -15.93
N ALA A 145 0.92 -5.61 -16.59
CA ALA A 145 2.32 -5.18 -16.55
C ALA A 145 2.51 -3.76 -17.13
N LYS A 146 1.96 -3.50 -18.33
CA LYS A 146 2.02 -2.17 -18.97
C LYS A 146 1.48 -1.06 -18.06
N VAL A 147 0.37 -1.32 -17.39
CA VAL A 147 -0.25 -0.36 -16.48
C VAL A 147 0.63 -0.07 -15.27
N ILE A 148 1.28 -1.09 -14.70
CA ILE A 148 2.23 -0.90 -13.60
C ILE A 148 3.40 -0.03 -14.05
N GLU A 149 3.95 -0.29 -15.25
CA GLU A 149 5.06 0.47 -15.83
C GLU A 149 4.69 1.92 -16.16
N MET A 150 3.41 2.22 -16.43
CA MET A 150 2.93 3.58 -16.67
C MET A 150 2.92 4.45 -15.41
N TRP A 151 2.72 3.86 -14.24
CA TRP A 151 2.64 4.57 -12.95
C TRP A 151 3.48 3.90 -11.85
N PRO A 152 4.80 3.78 -12.04
CA PRO A 152 5.67 2.99 -11.16
C PRO A 152 5.81 3.59 -9.75
N ASP A 153 5.55 4.89 -9.59
CA ASP A 153 5.60 5.57 -8.29
C ASP A 153 4.39 5.22 -7.39
N VAL A 154 3.31 4.69 -7.97
CA VAL A 154 2.05 4.38 -7.26
C VAL A 154 1.72 2.89 -7.32
N CYS A 155 1.99 2.23 -8.45
CA CYS A 155 1.69 0.83 -8.69
C CYS A 155 2.86 -0.07 -8.26
N LEU A 156 2.74 -0.71 -7.09
CA LEU A 156 3.81 -1.46 -6.44
C LEU A 156 3.96 -2.91 -6.91
N GLY A 157 3.02 -3.41 -7.70
CA GLY A 157 3.02 -4.79 -8.17
C GLY A 157 1.64 -5.30 -8.53
N VAL A 158 1.49 -6.62 -8.55
CA VAL A 158 0.25 -7.30 -8.96
C VAL A 158 -0.48 -7.87 -7.75
N LYS A 159 -1.80 -7.69 -7.69
CA LYS A 159 -2.67 -8.35 -6.72
C LYS A 159 -3.41 -9.52 -7.38
N VAL A 160 -3.55 -10.59 -6.61
CA VAL A 160 -4.55 -11.64 -6.86
C VAL A 160 -5.15 -12.12 -5.54
N ARG A 161 -6.41 -12.57 -5.56
CA ARG A 161 -7.02 -13.29 -4.44
C ARG A 161 -7.23 -14.74 -4.82
N GLN A 162 -6.76 -15.63 -3.95
CA GLN A 162 -6.80 -17.08 -4.11
C GLN A 162 -7.73 -17.67 -3.07
N GLY A 163 -8.94 -17.98 -3.51
CA GLY A 163 -10.00 -18.56 -2.69
C GLY A 163 -11.12 -19.06 -3.60
N VAL A 164 -11.84 -20.10 -3.20
CA VAL A 164 -12.83 -20.75 -4.07
C VAL A 164 -13.90 -19.77 -4.57
N ASN A 165 -14.26 -18.78 -3.76
CA ASN A 165 -15.25 -17.75 -4.11
C ASN A 165 -14.69 -16.67 -5.05
N GLN A 166 -13.37 -16.54 -5.15
CA GLN A 166 -12.71 -15.54 -6.00
C GLN A 166 -12.30 -16.14 -7.35
N VAL A 167 -11.81 -17.38 -7.35
CA VAL A 167 -11.23 -18.03 -8.54
C VAL A 167 -12.16 -19.05 -9.20
N GLY A 168 -13.25 -19.45 -8.52
CA GLY A 168 -14.15 -20.49 -9.03
C GLY A 168 -13.41 -21.80 -9.31
N GLU A 169 -13.57 -22.31 -10.53
CA GLU A 169 -12.94 -23.56 -10.98
C GLU A 169 -11.50 -23.38 -11.49
N ASN A 170 -10.97 -22.15 -11.51
CA ASN A 170 -9.66 -21.84 -12.11
C ASN A 170 -8.47 -22.22 -11.22
N ASP A 171 -8.71 -22.68 -9.98
CA ASP A 171 -7.68 -23.10 -9.01
C ASP A 171 -6.53 -22.07 -8.93
N ALA A 172 -5.27 -22.50 -9.07
CA ALA A 172 -4.11 -21.63 -8.96
C ALA A 172 -3.77 -20.85 -10.24
N GLU A 173 -4.55 -20.99 -11.32
CA GLU A 173 -4.25 -20.33 -12.60
C GLU A 173 -4.21 -18.79 -12.51
N PRO A 174 -5.13 -18.12 -11.81
CA PRO A 174 -5.04 -16.67 -11.59
C PRO A 174 -3.73 -16.23 -10.94
N LEU A 175 -3.14 -17.05 -10.07
CA LEU A 175 -1.85 -16.75 -9.45
C LEU A 175 -0.70 -16.90 -10.44
N ARG A 176 -0.73 -17.89 -11.34
CA ARG A 176 0.29 -18.02 -12.39
C ARG A 176 0.29 -16.80 -13.30
N LEU A 177 -0.89 -16.35 -13.72
CA LEU A 177 -1.06 -15.15 -14.55
C LEU A 177 -0.59 -13.89 -13.80
N ALA A 178 -0.87 -13.78 -12.51
CA ALA A 178 -0.38 -12.68 -11.69
C ALA A 178 1.15 -12.68 -11.55
N VAL A 179 1.76 -13.87 -11.39
CA VAL A 179 3.23 -14.01 -11.36
C VAL A 179 3.85 -13.64 -12.71
N GLU A 180 3.29 -14.10 -13.83
CA GLU A 180 3.72 -13.72 -15.17
C GLU A 180 3.65 -12.19 -15.36
N ALA A 181 2.56 -11.56 -14.96
CA ALA A 181 2.41 -10.10 -15.02
C ALA A 181 3.46 -9.37 -14.16
N ALA A 182 3.76 -9.91 -12.98
CA ALA A 182 4.77 -9.35 -12.09
C ALA A 182 6.20 -9.57 -12.63
N GLU A 183 6.48 -10.67 -13.31
CA GLU A 183 7.74 -10.89 -14.04
C GLU A 183 7.92 -9.89 -15.16
N ASN A 184 6.87 -9.68 -15.98
CA ASN A 184 6.89 -8.74 -17.10
C ASN A 184 7.18 -7.31 -16.63
N ALA A 185 6.61 -6.88 -15.50
CA ALA A 185 6.84 -5.54 -14.92
C ALA A 185 8.02 -5.47 -13.92
N ASN A 186 8.84 -6.53 -13.80
CA ASN A 186 9.95 -6.62 -12.85
C ASN A 186 9.56 -6.23 -11.40
N THR A 187 8.44 -6.78 -10.95
CA THR A 187 7.81 -6.46 -9.66
C THR A 187 7.39 -7.74 -8.91
N ARG A 188 6.60 -7.58 -7.86
CA ARG A 188 6.14 -8.63 -6.95
C ARG A 188 4.63 -8.84 -7.01
N VAL A 189 4.20 -10.00 -6.53
CA VAL A 189 2.79 -10.33 -6.32
C VAL A 189 2.44 -10.18 -4.84
N MET A 190 1.25 -9.69 -4.55
CA MET A 190 0.59 -9.86 -3.27
C MET A 190 -0.61 -10.81 -3.44
N VAL A 191 -0.53 -12.01 -2.87
CA VAL A 191 -1.60 -13.01 -2.93
C VAL A 191 -2.41 -13.01 -1.64
N HIS A 192 -3.72 -12.85 -1.73
CA HIS A 192 -4.60 -13.14 -0.59
C HIS A 192 -4.94 -14.63 -0.65
N ILE A 193 -4.93 -15.33 0.49
CA ILE A 193 -5.28 -16.76 0.56
C ILE A 193 -6.53 -16.94 1.42
N ASP A 194 -7.56 -17.53 0.85
CA ASP A 194 -8.83 -17.89 1.49
C ASP A 194 -9.04 -19.41 1.46
N SER A 195 -10.19 -19.85 1.95
CA SER A 195 -10.66 -21.22 1.95
C SER A 195 -10.90 -21.79 0.54
N GLY A 196 -10.84 -23.13 0.46
CA GLY A 196 -11.16 -23.88 -0.75
C GLY A 196 -10.04 -23.97 -1.79
N VAL A 197 -8.85 -23.47 -1.48
CA VAL A 197 -7.63 -23.61 -2.31
C VAL A 197 -6.49 -24.25 -1.51
N SER A 198 -5.52 -24.84 -2.22
CA SER A 198 -4.40 -25.55 -1.59
C SER A 198 -3.26 -24.59 -1.23
N LEU A 199 -3.04 -24.36 0.07
CA LEU A 199 -1.94 -23.52 0.55
C LEU A 199 -0.56 -24.00 0.05
N PRO A 200 -0.17 -25.30 0.16
CA PRO A 200 1.10 -25.77 -0.40
C PRO A 200 1.24 -25.50 -1.89
N ARG A 201 0.14 -25.60 -2.65
CA ARG A 201 0.13 -25.32 -4.09
C ARG A 201 0.39 -23.85 -4.38
N ILE A 202 -0.29 -22.95 -3.66
CA ILE A 202 -0.11 -21.50 -3.78
C ILE A 202 1.33 -21.12 -3.44
N LEU A 203 1.84 -21.57 -2.29
CA LEU A 203 3.19 -21.26 -1.84
C LEU A 203 4.28 -21.78 -2.81
N SER A 204 4.02 -22.89 -3.52
CA SER A 204 4.96 -23.43 -4.51
C SER A 204 5.11 -22.57 -5.78
N ILE A 205 4.18 -21.63 -6.01
CA ILE A 205 4.18 -20.75 -7.19
C ILE A 205 4.84 -19.40 -6.86
N LEU A 206 4.85 -19.00 -5.58
CA LEU A 206 5.41 -17.72 -5.15
C LEU A 206 6.93 -17.69 -5.29
N ARG A 207 7.44 -16.49 -5.58
CA ARG A 207 8.87 -16.20 -5.73
C ARG A 207 9.39 -15.48 -4.48
N PRO A 208 10.71 -15.44 -4.26
CA PRO A 208 11.30 -14.59 -3.23
C PRO A 208 10.85 -13.12 -3.39
N GLY A 209 10.29 -12.55 -2.32
CA GLY A 209 9.79 -11.16 -2.31
C GLY A 209 8.31 -11.00 -2.66
N ASP A 210 7.63 -12.06 -3.12
CA ASP A 210 6.16 -12.07 -3.17
C ASP A 210 5.58 -12.09 -1.75
N ILE A 211 4.39 -11.51 -1.59
CA ILE A 211 3.74 -11.23 -0.31
C ILE A 211 2.47 -12.09 -0.19
N VAL A 212 2.22 -12.61 1.01
CA VAL A 212 0.97 -13.28 1.39
C VAL A 212 0.21 -12.38 2.36
#